data_AF-A0A9E0BB79-F1
#
_entry.id   AF-A0A9E0BB79-F1
#
_cell.length_a   1.000
_cell.length_b   1.000
_cell.length_c   1.000
_cell.angle_alpha   90.00
_cell.angle_beta   90.00
_cell.angle_gamma   90.00
#
_symmetry.space_group_name_H-M   'P 1'
#
loop_
_entity.id
_entity.type
_entity.pdbx_description
1 polymer ?
#
loop_
_entity_poly.entity_id
_entity_poly.type
_entity_poly.pdbx_seq_one_letter_code
_entity_poly.pdbx_strand_id
1 'polypeptide(L)'
;MYKFTKDCMTGIESIDKEHEQLFKIINEAQALLEEQAVDVKTVKSIVAHLVDYAAEHFAHEEAYMESINDPELMRQKKEHTDFANKVKSVDFDNMTDEESRKELAELVKFLAKWLYHHILGSDIMIGKLEPVVHKTQDSKKAENVSTAKKGMFEFTDEYKTDIDFVDAEHKKLFEIIERTYEVINDYYLHDKYDHIVSIINELKDYTKLHFKDEEEYMEKIGYEGLAAQKLAHESFVDRLTGINMEEVDDGQQEYLFELIDYLLEWLKNHILKMDKQIPAK
;
A
#
# COMPACT_ATOMS: atom_id res chain seq x y z
N MET A 1 14.68 -2.64 -17.18
CA MET A 1 15.11 -1.75 -16.09
C MET A 1 13.88 -1.17 -15.41
N TYR A 2 13.86 -1.22 -14.09
CA TYR A 2 12.83 -0.66 -13.23
C TYR A 2 12.99 0.86 -13.14
N LYS A 3 11.92 1.60 -12.93
CA LYS A 3 11.93 3.06 -12.91
C LYS A 3 11.12 3.60 -11.74
N PHE A 4 11.69 4.57 -11.03
CA PHE A 4 10.94 5.45 -10.16
C PHE A 4 10.08 6.38 -11.03
N THR A 5 8.75 6.24 -10.95
CA THR A 5 7.80 7.07 -11.69
C THR A 5 7.11 8.05 -10.74
N LYS A 6 6.32 8.97 -11.30
CA LYS A 6 5.56 9.95 -10.50
C LYS A 6 4.61 9.29 -9.50
N ASP A 7 4.10 8.10 -9.83
CA ASP A 7 3.19 7.34 -8.99
C ASP A 7 3.88 6.80 -7.73
N CYS A 8 5.22 6.68 -7.75
CA CYS A 8 6.03 6.27 -6.61
C CYS A 8 6.41 7.44 -5.67
N MET A 9 6.00 8.67 -5.98
CA MET A 9 6.38 9.84 -5.17
C MET A 9 5.52 9.94 -3.91
N THR A 10 6.16 9.90 -2.76
CA THR A 10 5.56 10.17 -1.44
C THR A 10 5.28 11.66 -1.26
N GLY A 11 6.07 12.52 -1.93
CA GLY A 11 6.10 13.97 -1.70
C GLY A 11 7.05 14.38 -0.57
N ILE A 12 7.80 13.44 0.00
CA ILE A 12 8.83 13.67 1.01
C ILE A 12 10.18 13.56 0.31
N GLU A 13 10.81 14.70 0.01
CA GLU A 13 11.98 14.78 -0.88
C GLU A 13 13.14 13.86 -0.48
N SER A 14 13.38 13.66 0.82
CA SER A 14 14.44 12.75 1.30
C SER A 14 14.13 11.29 0.99
N ILE A 15 12.90 10.85 1.25
CA ILE A 15 12.44 9.47 1.02
C ILE A 15 12.39 9.19 -0.49
N ASP A 16 11.85 10.12 -1.28
CA ASP A 16 11.78 9.97 -2.75
C ASP A 16 13.19 9.79 -3.37
N LYS A 17 14.21 10.49 -2.85
CA LYS A 17 15.61 10.31 -3.29
C LYS A 17 16.18 8.94 -2.91
N GLU A 18 15.83 8.43 -1.74
CA GLU A 18 16.25 7.10 -1.29
C GLU A 18 15.58 6.01 -2.13
N HIS A 19 14.29 6.16 -2.48
CA HIS A 19 13.61 5.29 -3.43
C HIS A 19 14.30 5.27 -4.79
N GLU A 20 14.63 6.44 -5.37
CA GLU A 20 15.39 6.52 -6.62
C GLU A 20 16.70 5.73 -6.56
N GLN A 21 17.41 5.83 -5.44
CA GLN A 21 18.66 5.12 -5.22
C GLN A 21 18.45 3.61 -5.04
N LEU A 22 17.39 3.16 -4.37
CA LEU A 22 17.02 1.74 -4.30
C LEU A 22 16.73 1.17 -5.70
N PHE A 23 15.94 1.87 -6.52
CA PHE A 23 15.70 1.50 -7.92
C PHE A 23 17.00 1.41 -8.72
N LYS A 24 17.94 2.32 -8.48
CA LYS A 24 19.26 2.29 -9.13
C LYS A 24 20.05 1.04 -8.72
N ILE A 25 20.11 0.69 -7.44
CA ILE A 25 20.83 -0.51 -6.96
C ILE A 25 20.19 -1.78 -7.53
N ILE A 26 18.86 -1.87 -7.57
CA ILE A 26 18.15 -3.01 -8.18
C ILE A 26 18.49 -3.11 -9.69
N ASN A 27 18.55 -1.98 -10.39
CA ASN A 27 18.95 -1.97 -11.80
C ASN A 27 20.42 -2.34 -12.02
N GLU A 28 21.32 -1.97 -11.12
CA GLU A 28 22.73 -2.41 -11.14
C GLU A 28 22.82 -3.93 -10.96
N ALA A 29 22.07 -4.50 -10.01
CA ALA A 29 21.95 -5.94 -9.84
C ALA A 29 21.37 -6.64 -11.08
N GLN A 30 20.34 -6.05 -11.70
CA GLN A 30 19.77 -6.56 -12.95
C GLN A 30 20.77 -6.50 -14.11
N ALA A 31 21.58 -5.45 -14.22
CA ALA A 31 22.57 -5.31 -15.27
C ALA A 31 23.67 -6.39 -15.17
N LEU A 32 24.09 -6.75 -13.95
CA LEU A 32 25.00 -7.88 -13.73
C LEU A 32 24.43 -9.19 -14.31
N LEU A 33 23.11 -9.40 -14.22
CA LEU A 33 22.46 -10.58 -14.81
C LEU A 33 22.48 -10.60 -16.34
N GLU A 34 22.79 -9.49 -17.01
CA GLU A 34 22.94 -9.41 -18.47
C GLU A 34 24.38 -9.72 -18.93
N GLU A 35 25.36 -9.71 -18.02
CA GLU A 35 26.76 -10.00 -18.33
C GLU A 35 26.99 -11.50 -18.63
N GLN A 36 28.02 -11.82 -19.40
CA GLN A 36 28.32 -13.21 -19.77
C GLN A 36 28.76 -14.05 -18.57
N ALA A 37 29.50 -13.45 -17.63
CA ALA A 37 29.99 -14.12 -16.44
C ALA A 37 30.00 -13.13 -15.26
N VAL A 38 29.42 -13.54 -14.13
CA VAL A 38 29.46 -12.81 -12.86
C VAL A 38 29.84 -13.82 -11.80
N ASP A 39 30.86 -13.51 -11.01
CA ASP A 39 31.31 -14.39 -9.93
C ASP A 39 30.47 -14.20 -8.66
N VAL A 40 30.43 -15.23 -7.80
CA VAL A 40 29.72 -15.21 -6.51
C VAL A 40 30.11 -14.00 -5.65
N LYS A 41 31.38 -13.58 -5.70
CA LYS A 41 31.87 -12.46 -4.87
C LYS A 41 31.21 -11.15 -5.29
N THR A 42 31.02 -10.94 -6.59
CA THR A 42 30.33 -9.78 -7.15
C THR A 42 28.84 -9.80 -6.78
N VAL A 43 28.19 -10.97 -6.90
CA VAL A 43 26.80 -11.16 -6.44
C VAL A 43 26.66 -10.81 -4.95
N LYS A 44 27.54 -11.33 -4.10
CA LYS A 44 27.53 -11.02 -2.66
C LYS A 44 27.73 -9.54 -2.38
N SER A 45 28.61 -8.88 -3.14
CA SER A 45 28.88 -7.45 -2.95
C SER A 45 27.67 -6.58 -3.28
N ILE A 46 26.95 -6.87 -4.38
CA ILE A 46 25.77 -6.09 -4.75
C ILE A 46 24.60 -6.35 -3.79
N VAL A 47 24.42 -7.60 -3.34
CA VAL A 47 23.38 -7.94 -2.35
C VAL A 47 23.67 -7.28 -1.00
N ALA A 48 24.93 -7.31 -0.53
CA ALA A 48 25.32 -6.63 0.70
C ALA A 48 25.04 -5.12 0.62
N HIS A 49 25.44 -4.47 -0.49
CA HIS A 49 25.17 -3.05 -0.71
C HIS A 49 23.68 -2.72 -0.67
N LEU A 50 22.84 -3.53 -1.31
CA LEU A 50 21.39 -3.36 -1.28
C LEU A 50 20.84 -3.50 0.15
N VAL A 51 21.26 -4.53 0.90
CA VAL A 51 20.80 -4.77 2.27
C VAL A 51 21.17 -3.61 3.18
N ASP A 52 22.41 -3.12 3.08
CA ASP A 52 22.89 -2.01 3.88
C ASP A 52 22.10 -0.72 3.56
N TYR A 53 21.89 -0.43 2.28
CA TYR A 53 21.14 0.75 1.85
C TYR A 53 19.66 0.69 2.24
N ALA A 54 19.02 -0.48 2.08
CA ALA A 54 17.63 -0.67 2.50
C ALA A 54 17.47 -0.50 4.02
N ALA A 55 18.41 -1.01 4.82
CA ALA A 55 18.38 -0.84 6.26
C ALA A 55 18.54 0.63 6.70
N GLU A 56 19.39 1.40 6.02
CA GLU A 56 19.53 2.85 6.26
C GLU A 56 18.25 3.59 5.88
N HIS A 57 17.71 3.32 4.70
CA HIS A 57 16.46 3.91 4.22
C HIS A 57 15.29 3.64 5.18
N PHE A 58 15.05 2.38 5.58
CA PHE A 58 13.98 2.06 6.54
C PHE A 58 14.17 2.78 7.88
N ALA A 59 15.41 2.92 8.36
CA ALA A 59 15.66 3.66 9.60
C ALA A 59 15.33 5.16 9.46
N HIS A 60 15.61 5.77 8.32
CA HIS A 60 15.25 7.16 8.05
C HIS A 60 13.74 7.35 7.91
N GLU A 61 13.07 6.46 7.18
CA GLU A 61 11.61 6.49 7.01
C GLU A 61 10.89 6.30 8.34
N GLU A 62 11.25 5.28 9.11
CA GLU A 62 10.66 5.00 10.42
C GLU A 62 10.87 6.18 11.40
N ALA A 63 12.03 6.83 11.36
CA ALA A 63 12.29 8.02 12.16
C ALA A 63 11.45 9.21 11.71
N TYR A 64 11.22 9.37 10.40
CA TYR A 64 10.33 10.40 9.86
C TYR A 64 8.88 10.16 10.30
N MET A 65 8.37 8.94 10.10
CA MET A 65 7.04 8.52 10.54
C MET A 65 6.84 8.72 12.05
N GLU A 66 7.83 8.34 12.87
CA GLU A 66 7.80 8.58 14.31
C GLU A 66 7.72 10.08 14.64
N SER A 67 8.46 10.93 13.90
CA SER A 67 8.46 12.38 14.13
C SER A 67 7.11 13.05 13.87
N ILE A 68 6.27 12.46 13.02
CA ILE A 68 4.92 12.96 12.70
C ILE A 68 3.82 12.18 13.42
N ASN A 69 4.16 11.18 14.25
CA ASN A 69 3.24 10.23 14.86
C ASN A 69 2.33 9.56 13.82
N ASP A 70 2.94 9.05 12.74
CA ASP A 70 2.21 8.37 11.68
C ASP A 70 1.54 7.09 12.21
N PRO A 71 0.21 6.92 12.04
CA PRO A 71 -0.50 5.73 12.51
C PRO A 71 0.01 4.41 11.90
N GLU A 72 0.55 4.43 10.69
CA GLU A 72 0.98 3.22 9.98
C GLU A 72 2.39 2.76 10.37
N LEU A 73 3.10 3.50 11.24
CA LEU A 73 4.49 3.22 11.63
C LEU A 73 4.70 1.78 12.10
N MET A 74 3.83 1.29 12.98
CA MET A 74 3.98 -0.07 13.53
C MET A 74 3.80 -1.14 12.47
N ARG A 75 2.93 -0.90 11.49
CA ARG A 75 2.70 -1.82 10.38
C ARG A 75 3.88 -1.81 9.41
N GLN A 76 4.33 -0.64 8.98
CA GLN A 76 5.45 -0.53 8.03
C GLN A 76 6.75 -1.10 8.63
N LYS A 77 7.02 -0.88 9.93
CA LYS A 77 8.10 -1.58 10.66
C LYS A 77 8.05 -3.10 10.54
N LYS A 78 6.85 -3.68 10.58
CA LYS A 78 6.66 -5.12 10.39
C LYS A 78 6.99 -5.53 8.95
N GLU A 79 6.53 -4.77 7.95
CA GLU A 79 6.87 -5.01 6.53
C GLU A 79 8.38 -4.94 6.29
N HIS A 80 9.06 -3.94 6.83
CA HIS A 80 10.53 -3.79 6.76
C HIS A 80 11.25 -4.97 7.41
N THR A 81 10.76 -5.42 8.57
CA THR A 81 11.34 -6.56 9.29
C THR A 81 11.17 -7.85 8.47
N ASP A 82 9.99 -8.09 7.91
CA ASP A 82 9.70 -9.27 7.09
C ASP A 82 10.54 -9.26 5.80
N PHE A 83 10.68 -8.11 5.16
CA PHE A 83 11.59 -7.92 4.03
C PHE A 83 13.04 -8.23 4.41
N ALA A 84 13.55 -7.64 5.49
CA ALA A 84 14.93 -7.84 5.94
C ALA A 84 15.20 -9.32 6.25
N ASN A 85 14.24 -10.02 6.88
CA ASN A 85 14.33 -11.45 7.14
C ASN A 85 14.35 -12.27 5.85
N LYS A 86 13.50 -11.90 4.87
CA LYS A 86 13.45 -12.59 3.58
C LYS A 86 14.77 -12.45 2.82
N VAL A 87 15.35 -11.26 2.75
CA VAL A 87 16.62 -11.05 2.03
C VAL A 87 17.79 -11.73 2.76
N LYS A 88 17.83 -11.68 4.10
CA LYS A 88 18.85 -12.38 4.90
C LYS A 88 18.79 -13.91 4.82
N SER A 89 17.65 -14.47 4.42
CA SER A 89 17.49 -15.93 4.26
C SER A 89 18.24 -16.51 3.06
N VAL A 90 18.72 -15.65 2.15
CA VAL A 90 19.45 -16.06 0.96
C VAL A 90 20.94 -16.21 1.30
N ASP A 91 21.43 -17.45 1.32
CA ASP A 91 22.84 -17.78 1.59
C ASP A 91 23.60 -18.08 0.29
N PHE A 92 24.57 -17.22 -0.02
CA PHE A 92 25.43 -17.35 -1.20
C PHE A 92 26.76 -18.08 -0.93
N ASP A 93 27.11 -18.40 0.32
CA ASP A 93 28.46 -18.87 0.69
C ASP A 93 28.83 -20.23 0.07
N ASN A 94 27.83 -21.06 -0.20
CA ASN A 94 28.02 -22.43 -0.69
C ASN A 94 27.55 -22.61 -2.15
N MET A 95 27.30 -21.51 -2.87
CA MET A 95 26.84 -21.54 -4.26
C MET A 95 28.01 -21.48 -5.25
N THR A 96 27.83 -22.10 -6.41
CA THR A 96 28.64 -21.84 -7.60
C THR A 96 28.27 -20.50 -8.25
N ASP A 97 29.09 -20.00 -9.18
CA ASP A 97 28.79 -18.77 -9.94
C ASP A 97 27.44 -18.87 -10.67
N GLU A 98 27.13 -20.03 -11.28
CA GLU A 98 25.86 -20.25 -11.97
C GLU A 98 24.65 -20.27 -11.01
N GLU A 99 24.78 -20.94 -9.87
CA GLU A 99 23.73 -20.99 -8.84
C GLU A 99 23.48 -19.60 -8.24
N SER A 100 24.54 -18.87 -7.89
CA SER A 100 24.42 -17.51 -7.32
C SER A 100 23.79 -16.52 -8.30
N ARG A 101 24.07 -16.64 -9.59
CA ARG A 101 23.43 -15.82 -10.63
C ARG A 101 21.93 -16.13 -10.74
N LYS A 102 21.55 -17.40 -10.68
CA LYS A 102 20.15 -17.80 -10.71
C LYS A 102 19.40 -17.28 -9.46
N GLU A 103 20.03 -17.40 -8.30
CA GLU A 103 19.46 -16.89 -7.05
C GLU A 103 19.34 -15.36 -7.07
N LEU A 104 20.35 -14.65 -7.58
CA LEU A 104 20.29 -13.20 -7.78
C LEU A 104 19.13 -12.80 -8.70
N ALA A 105 18.85 -13.56 -9.76
CA ALA A 105 17.74 -13.28 -10.66
C ALA A 105 16.36 -13.39 -9.97
N GLU A 106 16.17 -14.39 -9.11
CA GLU A 106 14.95 -14.51 -8.32
C GLU A 106 14.86 -13.42 -7.25
N LEU A 107 15.99 -13.11 -6.60
CA LEU A 107 16.08 -12.04 -5.62
C LEU A 107 15.74 -10.67 -6.24
N VAL A 108 16.30 -10.31 -7.40
CA VAL A 108 16.00 -9.04 -8.10
C VAL A 108 14.51 -8.92 -8.44
N LYS A 109 13.87 -9.99 -8.91
CA LYS A 109 12.42 -10.00 -9.17
C LYS A 109 11.63 -9.76 -7.88
N PHE A 110 12.00 -10.44 -6.80
CA PHE A 110 11.37 -10.27 -5.50
C PHE A 110 11.53 -8.83 -5.01
N LEU A 111 12.75 -8.29 -5.03
CA LEU A 111 13.06 -6.94 -4.56
C LEU A 111 12.30 -5.88 -5.35
N ALA A 112 12.29 -5.98 -6.67
CA ALA A 112 11.57 -5.03 -7.52
C ALA A 112 10.06 -5.09 -7.25
N LYS A 113 9.49 -6.29 -7.15
CA LYS A 113 8.06 -6.45 -6.84
C LYS A 113 7.74 -5.88 -5.46
N TRP A 114 8.52 -6.24 -4.44
CA TRP A 114 8.32 -5.77 -3.07
C TRP A 114 8.43 -4.26 -2.98
N LEU A 115 9.46 -3.66 -3.59
CA LEU A 115 9.67 -2.21 -3.54
C LEU A 115 8.52 -1.44 -4.16
N TYR A 116 8.04 -1.83 -5.35
CA TYR A 116 6.86 -1.18 -5.94
C TYR A 116 5.62 -1.36 -5.08
N HIS A 117 5.38 -2.58 -4.61
CA HIS A 117 4.20 -2.91 -3.81
C HIS A 117 4.17 -2.12 -2.49
N HIS A 118 5.32 -2.00 -1.82
CA HIS A 118 5.47 -1.27 -0.59
C HIS A 118 5.29 0.23 -0.81
N ILE A 119 6.00 0.83 -1.77
CA ILE A 119 5.84 2.25 -2.08
C ILE A 119 4.38 2.59 -2.41
N LEU A 120 3.75 1.84 -3.33
CA LEU A 120 2.42 2.16 -3.85
C LEU A 120 1.27 1.83 -2.89
N GLY A 121 1.50 1.03 -1.84
CA GLY A 121 0.47 0.68 -0.85
C GLY A 121 0.71 1.21 0.55
N SER A 122 1.96 1.53 0.89
CA SER A 122 2.41 1.96 2.21
C SER A 122 2.99 3.37 2.15
N ASP A 123 4.08 3.59 1.42
CA ASP A 123 4.91 4.79 1.62
C ASP A 123 4.24 6.06 1.08
N ILE A 124 3.46 5.95 0.00
CA ILE A 124 2.67 7.08 -0.51
C ILE A 124 1.62 7.59 0.50
N MET A 125 1.28 6.78 1.51
CA MET A 125 0.33 7.13 2.57
C MET A 125 0.98 7.81 3.77
N ILE A 126 2.32 7.87 3.83
CA ILE A 126 3.05 8.52 4.93
C ILE A 126 2.60 9.99 5.04
N GLY A 127 2.16 10.37 6.23
CA GLY A 127 1.66 11.70 6.56
C GLY A 127 0.34 12.09 5.89
N LYS A 128 -0.39 11.14 5.29
CA LYS A 128 -1.75 11.36 4.75
C LYS A 128 -2.84 11.05 5.77
N LEU A 129 -2.54 10.20 6.75
CA LEU A 129 -3.46 9.84 7.81
C LEU A 129 -3.33 10.81 8.98
N GLU A 130 -4.47 11.24 9.52
CA GLU A 130 -4.51 12.04 10.74
C GLU A 130 -4.06 11.16 11.93
N PRO A 131 -3.19 11.67 12.82
CA PRO A 131 -2.83 10.95 14.04
C PRO A 131 -4.09 10.61 14.82
N VAL A 132 -4.21 9.36 15.29
CA VAL A 132 -5.35 8.92 16.11
C VAL A 132 -5.30 9.65 17.45
N VAL A 133 -5.88 10.85 17.52
CA VAL A 133 -6.12 11.52 18.78
C VAL A 133 -7.21 10.74 19.47
N HIS A 134 -6.85 9.88 20.41
CA HIS A 134 -7.80 9.22 21.31
C HIS A 134 -8.71 10.31 21.91
N LYS A 135 -9.89 10.49 21.34
CA LYS A 135 -10.97 11.21 21.99
C LYS A 135 -11.40 10.29 23.12
N THR A 136 -10.79 10.51 24.28
CA THR A 136 -11.28 10.00 25.55
C THR A 136 -12.79 10.17 25.57
N GLN A 137 -13.48 9.09 25.91
CA GLN A 137 -14.92 8.97 25.95
C GLN A 137 -15.52 10.05 26.88
N ASP A 138 -15.83 11.22 26.34
CA ASP A 138 -16.87 12.08 26.87
C ASP A 138 -18.08 11.92 25.96
N SER A 139 -18.95 11.00 26.38
CA SER A 139 -20.21 10.54 25.79
C SER A 139 -21.29 11.63 25.63
N LYS A 140 -20.91 12.91 25.57
CA LYS A 140 -21.80 14.06 25.41
C LYS A 140 -21.52 14.92 24.17
N LYS A 141 -20.55 14.55 23.32
CA LYS A 141 -20.24 15.25 22.06
C LYS A 141 -20.58 14.46 20.78
N ALA A 142 -21.36 13.38 20.88
CA ALA A 142 -21.68 12.51 19.74
C ALA A 142 -22.57 13.18 18.67
N GLU A 143 -23.43 14.15 19.04
CA GLU A 143 -24.38 14.75 18.09
C GLU A 143 -23.76 15.73 17.08
N ASN A 144 -22.61 16.34 17.38
CA ASN A 144 -21.94 17.28 16.46
C ASN A 144 -20.81 16.64 15.64
N VAL A 145 -20.42 15.40 15.94
CA VAL A 145 -19.38 14.67 15.18
C VAL A 145 -19.99 13.93 13.98
N SER A 146 -21.26 13.49 14.08
CA SER A 146 -21.92 12.68 13.04
C SER A 146 -22.11 13.43 11.71
N THR A 147 -22.42 14.72 11.73
CA THR A 147 -22.63 15.51 10.50
C THR A 147 -21.35 15.89 9.79
N ALA A 148 -20.23 16.08 10.51
CA ALA A 148 -18.93 16.41 9.91
C ALA A 148 -18.24 15.17 9.30
N LYS A 149 -18.40 13.99 9.92
CA LYS A 149 -17.88 12.72 9.38
C LYS A 149 -18.78 12.12 8.29
N LYS A 150 -20.07 12.48 8.18
CA LYS A 150 -20.91 12.03 7.06
C LYS A 150 -20.42 12.55 5.70
N GLY A 151 -19.96 13.80 5.63
CA GLY A 151 -19.34 14.34 4.40
C GLY A 151 -17.95 13.73 4.08
N MET A 152 -17.36 12.98 5.01
CA MET A 152 -16.04 12.36 4.83
C MET A 152 -16.08 11.22 3.81
N PHE A 153 -17.21 10.51 3.73
CA PHE A 153 -17.44 9.36 2.86
C PHE A 153 -18.25 9.72 1.60
N GLU A 154 -18.44 11.01 1.32
CA GLU A 154 -19.19 11.44 0.16
C GLU A 154 -18.31 11.41 -1.10
N PHE A 155 -18.77 10.71 -2.15
CA PHE A 155 -18.19 10.85 -3.47
C PHE A 155 -18.58 12.21 -4.06
N THR A 156 -17.60 13.12 -4.14
CA THR A 156 -17.79 14.47 -4.68
C THR A 156 -17.27 14.58 -6.12
N ASP A 157 -17.53 15.72 -6.77
CA ASP A 157 -17.00 16.04 -8.11
C ASP A 157 -15.45 16.01 -8.17
N GLU A 158 -14.77 16.13 -7.03
CA GLU A 158 -13.31 16.03 -6.96
C GLU A 158 -12.80 14.65 -7.39
N TYR A 159 -13.58 13.59 -7.14
CA TYR A 159 -13.22 12.20 -7.42
C TYR A 159 -13.70 11.69 -8.79
N LYS A 160 -14.32 12.54 -9.61
CA LYS A 160 -14.73 12.16 -10.97
C LYS A 160 -13.52 11.92 -11.87
N THR A 161 -13.56 10.78 -12.56
CA THR A 161 -12.60 10.34 -13.58
C THR A 161 -13.08 10.65 -14.99
N ASP A 162 -14.34 11.10 -15.14
CA ASP A 162 -15.04 11.25 -16.42
C ASP A 162 -15.24 9.91 -17.18
N ILE A 163 -15.07 8.77 -16.49
CA ILE A 163 -15.38 7.43 -16.98
C ILE A 163 -16.60 6.91 -16.19
N ASP A 164 -17.77 6.89 -16.84
CA ASP A 164 -19.06 6.68 -16.16
C ASP A 164 -19.14 5.42 -15.27
N PHE A 165 -18.57 4.29 -15.72
CA PHE A 165 -18.63 3.04 -14.95
C PHE A 165 -17.67 3.06 -13.75
N VAL A 166 -16.47 3.62 -13.91
CA VAL A 166 -15.48 3.82 -12.84
C VAL A 166 -16.06 4.74 -11.77
N ASP A 167 -16.66 5.87 -12.17
CA ASP A 167 -17.31 6.79 -11.22
C ASP A 167 -18.50 6.14 -10.48
N ALA A 168 -19.21 5.20 -11.10
CA ALA A 168 -20.27 4.45 -10.46
C ALA A 168 -19.73 3.44 -9.43
N GLU A 169 -18.63 2.77 -9.75
CA GLU A 169 -17.95 1.82 -8.87
C GLU A 169 -17.29 2.53 -7.68
N HIS A 170 -16.62 3.67 -7.90
CA HIS A 170 -16.11 4.50 -6.81
C HIS A 170 -17.23 4.89 -5.84
N LYS A 171 -18.36 5.41 -6.33
CA LYS A 171 -19.51 5.74 -5.46
C LYS A 171 -19.94 4.56 -4.60
N LYS A 172 -19.94 3.35 -5.15
CA LYS A 172 -20.29 2.16 -4.40
C LYS A 172 -19.23 1.78 -3.36
N LEU A 173 -17.94 1.93 -3.67
CA LEU A 173 -16.86 1.75 -2.69
C LEU A 173 -16.99 2.74 -1.52
N PHE A 174 -17.22 4.02 -1.80
CA PHE A 174 -17.49 5.04 -0.79
C PHE A 174 -18.70 4.67 0.09
N GLU A 175 -19.80 4.19 -0.50
CA GLU A 175 -20.99 3.72 0.22
C GLU A 175 -20.69 2.51 1.13
N ILE A 176 -19.90 1.53 0.67
CA ILE A 176 -19.51 0.35 1.47
C ILE A 176 -18.66 0.79 2.67
N ILE A 177 -17.71 1.70 2.47
CA ILE A 177 -16.86 2.24 3.54
C ILE A 177 -17.72 3.03 4.55
N GLU A 178 -18.64 3.88 4.08
CA GLU A 178 -19.59 4.62 4.94
C GLU A 178 -20.40 3.67 5.81
N ARG A 179 -20.97 2.61 5.23
CA ARG A 179 -21.73 1.58 5.96
C ARG A 179 -20.89 0.88 7.02
N THR A 180 -19.61 0.61 6.74
CA THR A 180 -18.69 0.02 7.73
C THR A 180 -18.55 0.96 8.93
N TYR A 181 -18.36 2.26 8.66
CA TYR A 181 -18.25 3.29 9.68
C TYR A 181 -19.53 3.41 10.52
N GLU A 182 -20.71 3.38 9.89
CA GLU A 182 -22.00 3.42 10.59
C GLU A 182 -22.16 2.25 11.58
N VAL A 183 -21.83 1.02 11.17
CA VAL A 183 -21.91 -0.17 12.04
C VAL A 183 -20.97 -0.06 13.25
N ILE A 184 -19.75 0.44 13.05
CA ILE A 184 -18.80 0.62 14.16
C ILE A 184 -19.32 1.65 15.17
N ASN A 185 -19.97 2.73 14.69
CA ASN A 185 -20.51 3.80 15.54
C ASN A 185 -21.92 3.52 16.10
N ASP A 186 -22.60 2.45 15.69
CA ASP A 186 -23.90 2.10 16.27
C ASP A 186 -23.72 1.50 17.66
N TYR A 187 -23.85 2.31 18.70
CA TYR A 187 -23.72 1.88 20.10
C TYR A 187 -24.80 0.89 20.57
N TYR A 188 -25.89 0.72 19.80
CA TYR A 188 -27.02 -0.12 20.17
C TYR A 188 -26.99 -1.50 19.50
N LEU A 189 -26.13 -1.69 18.51
CA LEU A 189 -25.97 -2.95 17.80
C LEU A 189 -25.20 -3.97 18.68
N HIS A 190 -25.92 -4.97 19.18
CA HIS A 190 -25.31 -6.15 19.80
C HIS A 190 -24.73 -7.05 18.71
N ASP A 191 -23.53 -7.58 18.94
CA ASP A 191 -22.83 -8.47 18.02
C ASP A 191 -22.48 -7.82 16.66
N LYS A 192 -21.60 -6.81 16.72
CA LYS A 192 -21.13 -6.07 15.53
C LYS A 192 -20.23 -6.91 14.63
N TYR A 193 -19.65 -7.98 15.17
CA TYR A 193 -18.61 -8.76 14.50
C TYR A 193 -19.12 -9.35 13.18
N ASP A 194 -20.26 -10.05 13.20
CA ASP A 194 -20.84 -10.65 11.99
C ASP A 194 -21.17 -9.59 10.92
N HIS A 195 -21.65 -8.43 11.35
CA HIS A 195 -21.93 -7.31 10.45
C HIS A 195 -20.66 -6.73 9.83
N ILE A 196 -19.62 -6.51 10.65
CA ILE A 196 -18.32 -6.00 10.22
C ILE A 196 -17.67 -7.00 9.24
N VAL A 197 -17.66 -8.29 9.57
CA VAL A 197 -17.12 -9.34 8.70
C VAL A 197 -17.86 -9.38 7.36
N SER A 198 -19.19 -9.29 7.37
CA SER A 198 -19.99 -9.24 6.14
C SER A 198 -19.62 -8.04 5.27
N ILE A 199 -19.46 -6.85 5.86
CA ILE A 199 -19.13 -5.64 5.11
C ILE A 199 -17.68 -5.68 4.60
N ILE A 200 -16.73 -6.17 5.41
CA ILE A 200 -15.33 -6.34 4.98
C ILE A 200 -15.24 -7.32 3.80
N ASN A 201 -16.02 -8.40 3.80
CA ASN A 201 -16.06 -9.33 2.68
C ASN A 201 -16.69 -8.69 1.44
N GLU A 202 -17.78 -7.94 1.59
CA GLU A 202 -18.36 -7.16 0.48
C GLU A 202 -17.35 -6.16 -0.09
N LEU A 203 -16.62 -5.43 0.77
CA LEU A 203 -15.59 -4.50 0.36
C LEU A 203 -14.47 -5.20 -0.43
N LYS A 204 -13.99 -6.35 0.07
CA LYS A 204 -12.97 -7.17 -0.61
C LYS A 204 -13.42 -7.60 -2.00
N ASP A 205 -14.63 -8.16 -2.11
CA ASP A 205 -15.14 -8.68 -3.37
C ASP A 205 -15.41 -7.56 -4.36
N TYR A 206 -15.98 -6.45 -3.89
CA TYR A 206 -16.30 -5.31 -4.75
C TYR A 206 -15.04 -4.55 -5.21
N THR A 207 -14.04 -4.39 -4.34
CA THR A 207 -12.73 -3.82 -4.69
C THR A 207 -12.05 -4.64 -5.79
N LYS A 208 -12.05 -5.97 -5.68
CA LYS A 208 -11.49 -6.86 -6.72
C LYS A 208 -12.23 -6.77 -8.04
N LEU A 209 -13.56 -6.62 -7.99
CA LEU A 209 -14.37 -6.43 -9.20
C LEU A 209 -14.02 -5.11 -9.88
N HIS A 210 -14.06 -4.01 -9.13
CA HIS A 210 -13.74 -2.67 -9.62
C HIS A 210 -12.36 -2.60 -10.29
N PHE A 211 -11.31 -3.05 -9.59
CA PHE A 211 -9.95 -3.06 -10.13
C PHE A 211 -9.83 -3.91 -11.40
N LYS A 212 -10.54 -5.05 -11.45
CA LYS A 212 -10.56 -5.87 -12.65
C LYS A 212 -11.20 -5.13 -13.83
N ASP A 213 -12.35 -4.49 -13.62
CA ASP A 213 -13.07 -3.77 -14.67
C ASP A 213 -12.26 -2.56 -15.18
N GLU A 214 -11.59 -1.84 -14.28
CA GLU A 214 -10.68 -0.75 -14.61
C GLU A 214 -9.42 -1.24 -15.37
N GLU A 215 -8.80 -2.32 -14.91
CA GLU A 215 -7.63 -2.93 -15.57
C GLU A 215 -7.96 -3.42 -16.98
N GLU A 216 -9.13 -4.06 -17.18
CA GLU A 216 -9.61 -4.48 -18.49
C GLU A 216 -9.83 -3.27 -19.41
N TYR A 217 -10.37 -2.16 -18.88
CA TYR A 217 -10.51 -0.91 -19.61
C TYR A 217 -9.16 -0.31 -20.00
N MET A 218 -8.23 -0.18 -19.05
CA MET A 218 -6.87 0.32 -19.26
C MET A 218 -6.10 -0.50 -20.30
N GLU A 219 -6.24 -1.83 -20.26
CA GLU A 219 -5.65 -2.74 -21.25
C GLU A 219 -6.23 -2.49 -22.64
N LYS A 220 -7.57 -2.37 -22.75
CA LYS A 220 -8.25 -2.08 -24.01
C LYS A 220 -7.82 -0.76 -24.65
N ILE A 221 -7.58 0.28 -23.85
CA ILE A 221 -7.17 1.59 -24.35
C ILE A 221 -5.65 1.76 -24.52
N GLY A 222 -4.87 0.73 -24.15
CA GLY A 222 -3.41 0.72 -24.21
C GLY A 222 -2.77 1.73 -23.26
N TYR A 223 -3.28 1.86 -22.03
CA TYR A 223 -2.77 2.82 -21.06
C TYR A 223 -1.37 2.43 -20.56
N GLU A 224 -0.40 3.34 -20.71
CA GLU A 224 1.00 3.08 -20.33
C GLU A 224 1.20 2.88 -18.82
N GLY A 225 0.33 3.47 -17.99
CA GLY A 225 0.39 3.38 -16.53
C GLY A 225 -0.21 2.10 -15.93
N LEU A 226 -0.74 1.17 -16.75
CA LEU A 226 -1.42 -0.04 -16.29
C LEU A 226 -0.57 -0.90 -15.33
N ALA A 227 0.74 -0.99 -15.56
CA ALA A 227 1.62 -1.79 -14.71
C ALA A 227 1.73 -1.23 -13.29
N ALA A 228 1.78 0.09 -13.12
CA ALA A 228 1.80 0.72 -11.81
C ALA A 228 0.43 0.62 -11.13
N GLN A 229 -0.66 0.81 -11.87
CA GLN A 229 -2.03 0.61 -11.35
C GLN A 229 -2.21 -0.80 -10.78
N LYS A 230 -1.86 -1.84 -11.55
CA LYS A 230 -1.96 -3.24 -11.10
C LYS A 230 -1.19 -3.52 -9.80
N LEU A 231 -0.02 -2.90 -9.61
CA LEU A 231 0.77 -3.07 -8.38
C LEU A 231 0.15 -2.34 -7.19
N ALA A 232 -0.41 -1.15 -7.41
CA ALA A 232 -1.16 -0.42 -6.38
C ALA A 232 -2.43 -1.21 -5.97
N HIS A 233 -3.19 -1.72 -6.95
CA HIS A 233 -4.36 -2.56 -6.74
C HIS A 233 -4.02 -3.85 -5.97
N GLU A 234 -2.95 -4.55 -6.39
CA GLU A 234 -2.47 -5.76 -5.70
C GLU A 234 -2.16 -5.45 -4.23
N SER A 235 -1.46 -4.34 -3.97
CA SER A 235 -1.10 -3.92 -2.61
C SER A 235 -2.32 -3.59 -1.74
N PHE A 236 -3.30 -2.91 -2.29
CA PHE A 236 -4.55 -2.62 -1.58
C PHE A 236 -5.37 -3.88 -1.29
N VAL A 237 -5.43 -4.81 -2.25
CA VAL A 237 -6.08 -6.11 -2.05
C VAL A 237 -5.33 -6.93 -0.99
N ASP A 238 -4.00 -6.93 -0.99
CA ASP A 238 -3.19 -7.63 0.00
C ASP A 238 -3.43 -7.04 1.41
N ARG A 239 -3.49 -5.71 1.54
CA ARG A 239 -3.87 -5.03 2.78
C ARG A 239 -5.25 -5.46 3.29
N LEU A 240 -6.25 -5.54 2.41
CA LEU A 240 -7.57 -6.05 2.77
C LEU A 240 -7.52 -7.53 3.19
N THR A 241 -6.83 -8.38 2.45
CA THR A 241 -6.76 -9.82 2.78
C THR A 241 -5.98 -10.07 4.08
N GLY A 242 -5.02 -9.22 4.41
CA GLY A 242 -4.24 -9.23 5.66
C GLY A 242 -4.97 -8.71 6.89
N ILE A 243 -6.24 -8.29 6.78
CA ILE A 243 -7.07 -7.92 7.95
C ILE A 243 -7.13 -9.11 8.92
N ASN A 244 -6.63 -8.90 10.13
CA ASN A 244 -6.60 -9.93 11.17
C ASN A 244 -7.95 -9.98 11.89
N MET A 245 -8.77 -10.98 11.57
CA MET A 245 -10.09 -11.16 12.18
C MET A 245 -10.04 -11.47 13.68
N GLU A 246 -8.92 -11.95 14.22
CA GLU A 246 -8.75 -12.17 15.66
C GLU A 246 -8.57 -10.83 16.43
N GLU A 247 -7.87 -9.86 15.83
CA GLU A 247 -7.75 -8.49 16.38
C GLU A 247 -9.06 -7.69 16.24
N VAL A 248 -9.94 -8.12 15.34
CA VAL A 248 -11.31 -7.58 15.25
C VAL A 248 -12.18 -8.06 16.42
N ASP A 249 -11.77 -9.07 17.20
CA ASP A 249 -12.52 -9.60 18.35
C ASP A 249 -12.15 -8.88 19.68
N ASP A 250 -10.85 -8.67 19.96
CA ASP A 250 -10.33 -7.99 21.17
C ASP A 250 -9.83 -6.56 20.85
N GLY A 251 -10.57 -5.52 21.23
CA GLY A 251 -10.20 -4.10 20.94
C GLY A 251 -10.86 -3.49 19.70
N GLN A 252 -11.95 -4.12 19.25
CA GLN A 252 -12.68 -3.91 17.99
C GLN A 252 -12.69 -2.50 17.40
N GLN A 253 -13.01 -1.46 18.20
CA GLN A 253 -13.29 -0.15 17.63
C GLN A 253 -12.06 0.58 17.11
N GLU A 254 -10.91 0.46 17.78
CA GLU A 254 -9.72 1.22 17.42
C GLU A 254 -9.10 0.72 16.12
N TYR A 255 -8.82 -0.58 16.05
CA TYR A 255 -8.33 -1.24 14.84
C TYR A 255 -9.24 -0.99 13.62
N LEU A 256 -10.56 -1.06 13.81
CA LEU A 256 -11.51 -0.83 12.73
C LEU A 256 -11.58 0.64 12.30
N PHE A 257 -11.39 1.59 13.21
CA PHE A 257 -11.29 3.00 12.85
C PHE A 257 -10.02 3.29 12.05
N GLU A 258 -8.87 2.77 12.50
CA GLU A 258 -7.60 2.88 11.77
C GLU A 258 -7.70 2.27 10.37
N LEU A 259 -8.31 1.08 10.27
CA LEU A 259 -8.54 0.42 9.00
C LEU A 259 -9.43 1.25 8.08
N ILE A 260 -10.55 1.81 8.57
CA ILE A 260 -11.43 2.66 7.75
C ILE A 260 -10.73 3.93 7.30
N ASP A 261 -10.01 4.59 8.20
CA ASP A 261 -9.28 5.82 7.88
C ASP A 261 -8.22 5.52 6.80
N TYR A 262 -7.49 4.41 6.91
CA TYR A 262 -6.59 3.92 5.86
C TYR A 262 -7.33 3.66 4.53
N LEU A 263 -8.40 2.86 4.54
CA LEU A 263 -9.10 2.45 3.32
C LEU A 263 -9.68 3.64 2.57
N LEU A 264 -10.26 4.58 3.30
CA LEU A 264 -10.83 5.78 2.72
C LEU A 264 -9.75 6.70 2.17
N GLU A 265 -8.68 6.94 2.94
CA GLU A 265 -7.62 7.86 2.52
C GLU A 265 -6.82 7.27 1.35
N TRP A 266 -6.57 5.95 1.35
CA TRP A 266 -5.97 5.27 0.22
C TRP A 266 -6.85 5.41 -1.03
N LEU A 267 -8.15 5.11 -0.94
CA LEU A 267 -9.07 5.22 -2.08
C LEU A 267 -9.10 6.65 -2.64
N LYS A 268 -9.19 7.67 -1.76
CA LYS A 268 -9.16 9.08 -2.18
C LYS A 268 -7.86 9.43 -2.90
N ASN A 269 -6.71 9.10 -2.32
CA ASN A 269 -5.43 9.42 -2.93
C ASN A 269 -5.22 8.66 -4.23
N HIS A 270 -5.62 7.38 -4.29
CA HIS A 270 -5.55 6.56 -5.49
C HIS A 270 -6.35 7.18 -6.65
N ILE A 271 -7.62 7.53 -6.41
CA ILE A 271 -8.45 8.22 -7.41
C ILE A 271 -7.78 9.51 -7.88
N LEU A 272 -7.36 10.37 -6.94
CA LEU A 272 -6.81 11.68 -7.25
C LEU A 272 -5.48 11.63 -8.00
N LYS A 273 -4.65 10.61 -7.73
CA LYS A 273 -3.28 10.52 -8.25
C LYS A 273 -3.15 9.58 -9.43
N MET A 274 -3.97 8.53 -9.51
CA MET A 274 -3.83 7.45 -10.48
C MET A 274 -5.05 7.40 -11.42
N ASP A 275 -6.25 7.16 -10.89
CA ASP A 275 -7.43 6.86 -11.74
C ASP A 275 -7.81 8.05 -12.61
N LYS A 276 -7.67 9.28 -12.08
CA LYS A 276 -7.90 10.52 -12.85
C LYS A 276 -6.89 10.76 -13.97
N GLN A 277 -5.78 10.03 -14.03
CA GLN A 277 -4.87 10.07 -15.17
C GLN A 277 -5.30 9.15 -16.31
N ILE A 278 -6.26 8.25 -16.07
CA ILE A 278 -6.77 7.34 -17.08
C ILE A 278 -7.59 8.13 -18.10
N PRO A 279 -7.27 8.05 -19.40
CA PRO A 279 -8.03 8.77 -20.41
C PRO A 279 -9.47 8.23 -20.54
N ALA A 280 -10.46 9.13 -20.49
CA ALA A 280 -11.82 8.84 -20.95
C ALA A 280 -11.82 8.76 -22.49
N LYS A 281 -12.01 7.56 -23.05
CA LYS A 281 -12.01 7.30 -24.51
C LYS A 281 -13.32 6.73 -25.02
#